data_AF-A0AAV5KAQ6-F1
#
_entry.id   AF-A0AAV5KAQ6-F1
#
_cell.length_a   1.000
_cell.length_b   1.000
_cell.length_c   1.000
_cell.angle_alpha   90.00
_cell.angle_beta   90.00
_cell.angle_gamma   90.00
#
_symmetry.space_group_name_H-M   'P 1'
#
loop_
_entity.id
_entity.type
_entity.pdbx_description
1 polymer ?
#
loop_
_entity_poly.entity_id
_entity_poly.type
_entity_poly.pdbx_seq_one_letter_code
_entity_poly.pdbx_strand_id
1 'polypeptide(L)'
;MHHLEGGAAKKYITKKSKEEPNPDFDIWLNNDGLLTSWLLGTMNEEALSLVVGCDTTSQIWKCLEEHYLASTKEHKLHLKG
;
A
#
# COMPACT_ATOMS: atom_id res chain seq x y z
N MET A 1 -9.19 6.35 13.57
CA MET A 1 -8.08 6.08 12.64
C MET A 1 -8.57 6.43 11.25
N HIS A 2 -8.06 7.52 10.67
CA HIS A 2 -8.47 7.95 9.34
C HIS A 2 -7.95 6.95 8.31
N HIS A 3 -8.86 6.45 7.48
CA HIS A 3 -8.58 5.58 6.35
C HIS A 3 -7.46 6.17 5.50
N LEU A 4 -6.37 5.42 5.34
CA LEU A 4 -5.50 5.52 4.19
C LEU A 4 -6.29 4.97 2.99
N GLU A 5 -7.26 5.72 2.47
CA GLU A 5 -7.62 5.56 1.06
C GLU A 5 -6.47 6.16 0.22
N GLY A 6 -5.29 5.56 0.35
CA GLY A 6 -4.06 5.90 -0.34
C GLY A 6 -4.11 5.38 -1.77
N GLY A 7 -5.05 5.89 -2.56
CA GLY A 7 -4.97 5.73 -4.02
C GLY A 7 -3.69 6.38 -4.53
N ALA A 8 -3.05 5.78 -5.53
CA ALA A 8 -1.90 6.38 -6.21
C ALA A 8 -2.20 7.82 -6.62
N ALA A 9 -1.21 8.72 -6.50
CA ALA A 9 -1.37 10.08 -6.98
C ALA A 9 -1.70 10.04 -8.48
N LYS A 10 -2.69 10.80 -8.91
CA LYS A 10 -3.06 10.87 -10.32
C LYS A 10 -2.01 11.66 -11.08
N LYS A 11 -1.65 11.18 -12.27
CA LYS A 11 -0.72 11.88 -13.19
C LYS A 11 -1.29 13.21 -13.70
N TYR A 12 -2.61 13.30 -13.80
CA TYR A 12 -3.33 14.51 -14.20
C TYR A 12 -4.37 14.86 -13.15
N ILE A 13 -4.58 16.15 -12.92
CA ILE A 13 -5.63 16.72 -12.07
C ILE A 13 -6.58 17.55 -12.91
N THR A 14 -7.86 17.57 -12.53
CA THR A 14 -8.85 18.41 -13.20
C THR A 14 -8.95 19.74 -12.46
N LYS A 15 -8.59 20.84 -13.13
CA LYS A 15 -8.75 22.20 -12.61
C LYS A 15 -9.64 22.99 -13.55
N LYS A 16 -10.75 23.54 -13.02
CA LYS A 16 -11.75 24.30 -13.81
C LYS A 16 -12.19 23.56 -15.08
N SER A 17 -12.45 22.26 -14.95
CA SER A 17 -12.88 21.37 -16.05
C SER A 17 -11.86 21.18 -17.19
N LYS A 18 -10.58 21.46 -16.96
CA LYS A 18 -9.47 21.10 -17.84
C LYS A 18 -8.51 20.15 -17.12
N GLU A 19 -7.96 19.18 -17.84
CA GLU A 19 -6.90 18.32 -17.31
C GLU A 19 -5.56 19.03 -17.42
N GLU A 20 -4.85 19.11 -16.29
CA GLU A 20 -3.49 19.62 -16.21
C GLU A 20 -2.57 18.58 -15.54
N PRO A 21 -1.28 18.50 -15.92
CA PRO A 21 -0.33 17.64 -15.23
C PRO A 21 -0.29 17.93 -13.74
N ASN A 22 -0.27 16.89 -12.93
CA ASN A 22 -0.14 17.04 -11.48
C ASN A 22 1.33 17.35 -11.14
N PRO A 23 1.64 18.55 -10.60
CA PRO A 23 3.02 18.91 -10.25
C PRO A 23 3.61 18.03 -9.15
N ASP A 24 2.77 17.38 -8.33
CA ASP A 24 3.20 16.57 -7.19
C ASP A 24 3.36 15.08 -7.55
N PHE A 25 3.04 14.68 -8.78
CA PHE A 25 3.06 13.27 -9.18
C PHE A 25 4.47 12.67 -9.12
N ASP A 26 5.48 13.38 -9.64
CA ASP A 26 6.86 12.88 -9.65
C ASP A 26 7.43 12.76 -8.22
N ILE A 27 7.06 13.69 -7.34
CA ILE A 27 7.45 13.66 -5.92
C ILE A 27 6.80 12.44 -5.25
N TRP A 28 5.51 12.21 -5.48
CA TRP A 28 4.80 11.04 -4.96
C TRP A 28 5.44 9.75 -5.47
N LEU A 29 5.69 9.64 -6.77
CA LEU A 29 6.27 8.44 -7.39
C LEU A 29 7.64 8.11 -6.81
N ASN A 30 8.49 9.12 -6.63
CA ASN A 30 9.80 8.93 -6.04
C ASN A 30 9.70 8.46 -4.58
N ASN A 31 8.82 9.08 -3.79
CA ASN A 31 8.63 8.69 -2.38
C ASN A 31 8.06 7.29 -2.25
N ASP A 32 7.07 6.93 -3.08
CA ASP A 32 6.48 5.60 -3.10
C ASP A 32 7.51 4.53 -3.49
N GLY A 33 8.36 4.79 -4.48
CA GLY A 33 9.45 3.88 -4.86
C GLY A 33 10.50 3.70 -3.76
N LEU A 34 10.88 4.78 -3.07
CA LEU A 34 11.82 4.73 -1.94
C LEU A 34 11.25 3.92 -0.77
N LEU A 35 10.00 4.17 -0.39
CA LEU A 35 9.33 3.44 0.68
C LEU A 35 9.13 1.97 0.32
N THR A 36 8.78 1.67 -0.93
CA THR A 36 8.65 0.30 -1.44
C THR A 36 9.98 -0.44 -1.32
N SER A 37 11.07 0.17 -1.79
CA SER A 37 12.41 -0.43 -1.72
C SER A 37 12.87 -0.67 -0.28
N TRP A 38 12.61 0.31 0.60
CA TRP A 38 12.93 0.20 2.02
C TRP A 38 12.12 -0.92 2.69
N LEU A 39 10.80 -0.97 2.47
CA LEU A 39 9.93 -2.01 3.02
C LEU A 39 10.39 -3.41 2.59
N LEU A 40 10.56 -3.62 1.28
CA LEU A 40 11.01 -4.92 0.75
C LEU A 40 12.37 -5.32 1.32
N GLY A 41 13.29 -4.37 1.51
CA GLY A 41 14.60 -4.63 2.13
C GLY A 41 14.57 -5.00 3.61
N THR A 42 13.45 -4.78 4.31
CA THR A 42 13.29 -5.14 5.73
C THR A 42 12.49 -6.43 5.95
N MET A 43 11.90 -7.00 4.89
CA MET A 43 11.02 -8.16 4.98
C MET A 43 11.79 -9.49 4.91
N ASN A 44 11.25 -10.51 5.58
CA ASN A 44 11.70 -11.89 5.41
C ASN A 44 11.02 -12.53 4.17
N GLU A 45 11.47 -13.73 3.78
CA GLU A 45 10.95 -14.44 2.60
C GLU A 45 9.43 -14.69 2.66
N GLU A 46 8.91 -15.01 3.84
CA GLU A 46 7.48 -15.21 4.06
C GLU A 46 6.68 -13.95 3.74
N ALA A 47 7.06 -12.80 4.32
CA ALA A 47 6.39 -11.53 4.06
C ALA A 47 6.56 -11.07 2.61
N LEU A 48 7.73 -11.30 2.00
CA LEU A 48 7.96 -11.00 0.58
C LEU A 48 7.02 -11.81 -0.33
N SER A 49 6.75 -13.07 0.01
CA SER A 49 5.83 -13.92 -0.76
C SER A 49 4.39 -13.40 -0.76
N LEU A 50 3.97 -12.68 0.28
CA LEU A 50 2.62 -12.13 0.41
C LEU A 50 2.39 -10.90 -0.47
N VAL A 51 3.45 -10.16 -0.79
CA VAL A 51 3.36 -8.85 -1.47
C VAL A 51 3.76 -8.92 -2.95
N VAL A 52 3.93 -10.14 -3.48
CA VAL A 52 4.19 -10.36 -4.91
C VAL A 52 3.07 -9.73 -5.75
N GLY A 53 3.47 -8.91 -6.71
CA GLY A 53 2.53 -8.19 -7.59
C GLY A 53 1.97 -6.89 -7.01
N CYS A 54 2.45 -6.43 -5.85
CA CYS A 54 2.19 -5.08 -5.37
C CYS A 54 3.16 -4.09 -6.02
N ASP A 55 2.62 -3.03 -6.62
CA ASP A 55 3.41 -2.02 -7.34
C ASP A 55 3.69 -0.77 -6.50
N THR A 56 2.88 -0.53 -5.46
CA THR A 56 2.97 0.67 -4.61
C THR A 56 3.12 0.31 -3.14
N THR A 57 3.69 1.23 -2.37
CA THR A 57 3.82 1.08 -0.91
C THR A 57 2.47 0.84 -0.24
N SER A 58 1.42 1.52 -0.72
CA SER A 58 0.07 1.34 -0.17
C SER A 58 -0.50 -0.05 -0.43
N GLN A 59 -0.23 -0.67 -1.59
CA GLN A 59 -0.66 -2.03 -1.89
C GLN A 59 0.07 -3.04 -1.01
N ILE A 60 1.39 -2.88 -0.88
CA ILE A 60 2.22 -3.71 0.01
C ILE A 60 1.65 -3.68 1.44
N TRP A 61 1.42 -2.48 1.98
CA TRP A 61 0.88 -2.33 3.32
C TRP A 61 -0.49 -2.99 3.49
N LYS A 62 -1.38 -2.80 2.51
CA LYS A 62 -2.72 -3.38 2.54
C LYS A 62 -2.69 -4.91 2.48
N CYS A 63 -1.85 -5.51 1.63
CA CYS A 63 -1.71 -6.97 1.56
C CYS A 63 -1.23 -7.56 2.88
N LEU A 64 -0.25 -6.93 3.53
CA LEU A 64 0.23 -7.35 4.84
C LEU A 64 -0.85 -7.18 5.91
N GLU A 65 -1.53 -6.03 5.92
CA GLU A 65 -2.63 -5.75 6.85
C GLU A 65 -3.74 -6.80 6.71
N GLU A 66 -4.20 -7.09 5.50
CA GLU A 66 -5.24 -8.10 5.25
C GLU A 66 -4.82 -9.50 5.72
N HIS A 67 -3.58 -9.91 5.44
CA HIS A 67 -3.07 -11.22 5.85
C HIS A 67 -2.99 -11.36 7.37
N TYR A 68 -2.35 -10.42 8.07
CA TYR A 68 -2.16 -10.49 9.52
C TYR A 68 -3.45 -10.20 10.31
N LEU A 69 -4.35 -9.37 9.79
CA LEU A 69 -5.67 -9.16 10.39
C LEU A 69 -6.59 -10.38 10.20
N ALA A 70 -6.51 -11.09 9.07
CA ALA A 70 -7.23 -12.35 8.86
C ALA A 70 -6.76 -13.42 9.87
N SER A 71 -5.44 -13.61 9.98
CA SER A 71 -4.84 -14.55 10.93
C SER A 71 -5.26 -14.27 12.39
N THR A 72 -5.38 -12.99 12.77
CA THR A 72 -5.85 -12.60 14.12
C THR A 72 -7.32 -12.96 14.36
N LYS A 73 -8.18 -12.89 13.34
CA LYS A 73 -9.60 -13.27 13.45
C LYS A 73 -9.77 -14.78 13.55
N GLU A 74 -9.04 -15.55 12.74
CA GLU A 74 -9.07 -17.02 12.76
C GLU A 74 -8.57 -17.55 14.11
N HIS A 75 -7.49 -16.99 14.64
CA HIS A 75 -6.95 -17.38 15.94
C HIS A 75 -7.95 -17.12 17.09
N LYS A 76 -8.68 -15.99 17.05
CA LYS A 76 -9.73 -15.68 18.03
C LYS A 76 -10.94 -16.62 17.98
N LEU A 77 -11.25 -17.19 16.81
CA LEU A 77 -12.33 -18.17 16.68
C LEU A 77 -11.92 -19.52 17.26
N HIS A 78 -10.68 -19.95 17.00
CA HIS A 78 -10.16 -21.23 17.50
C HIS A 78 -10.04 -21.26 19.03
N LEU A 79 -9.76 -20.11 19.67
CA LEU A 79 -9.66 -19.99 21.13
C LEU A 79 -11.02 -19.94 21.85
N LYS A 80 -12.14 -20.01 21.12
CA LYS A 80 -13.51 -20.00 21.67
C LYS A 80 -14.26 -21.32 21.52
N GLY A 81 -13.63 -22.35 20.95
CA GLY A 81 -14.15 -23.73 20.91
C GLY A 81 -13.60 -24.55 22.07
#